data_AF-A0A4Y2IPS2-F1
#
_entry.id   AF-A0A4Y2IPS2-F1
#
_cell.length_a   1.000
_cell.length_b   1.000
_cell.length_c   1.000
_cell.angle_alpha   90.00
_cell.angle_beta   90.00
_cell.angle_gamma   90.00
#
_symmetry.space_group_name_H-M   'P 1'
#
loop_
_entity.id
_entity.type
_entity.pdbx_description
1 polymer ?
#
loop_
_entity_poly.entity_id
_entity_poly.type
_entity_poly.pdbx_seq_one_letter_code
_entity_poly.pdbx_strand_id
1 'polypeptide(L)'
;MGKTNEIEKRDSTNTVLSCHVNGAIISDLWRLDSLGICDPSEKKTREELEESAKEHFFRTVTRNQEGRYQVRLPRVEGHPPLTNCKDISEERLV
;
A
#
# COMPACT_ATOMS: atom_id res chain seq x y z
N MET A 1 -7.46 -64.54 19.91
CA MET A 1 -6.45 -63.47 20.06
C MET A 1 -7.10 -62.18 19.57
N GLY A 2 -7.10 -61.15 20.42
CA GLY A 2 -8.01 -60.00 20.37
C GLY A 2 -7.72 -58.97 19.26
N LYS A 3 -8.77 -58.20 18.96
CA LYS A 3 -8.90 -57.18 17.91
C LYS A 3 -7.92 -56.01 18.08
N THR A 4 -7.43 -55.47 16.96
CA THR A 4 -6.69 -54.21 16.87
C THR A 4 -7.63 -53.02 17.04
N ASN A 5 -7.36 -52.15 18.02
CA ASN A 5 -8.07 -50.89 18.20
C ASN A 5 -7.34 -49.79 17.41
N GLU A 6 -8.11 -49.08 16.60
CA GLU A 6 -7.71 -47.82 15.94
C GLU A 6 -7.31 -46.79 16.99
N ILE A 7 -6.13 -46.19 16.81
CA ILE A 7 -5.75 -44.97 17.52
C ILE A 7 -5.80 -43.85 16.47
N GLU A 8 -6.89 -43.09 16.54
CA GLU A 8 -7.05 -41.80 15.88
C GLU A 8 -5.78 -40.95 16.08
N LYS A 9 -5.03 -40.74 15.01
CA LYS A 9 -3.95 -39.74 14.99
C LYS A 9 -4.59 -38.37 14.88
N ARG A 10 -5.03 -37.84 16.03
CA ARG A 10 -5.47 -36.46 16.20
C ARG A 10 -4.37 -35.52 15.70
N ASP A 11 -4.80 -34.55 14.89
CA ASP A 11 -4.07 -33.41 14.34
C ASP A 11 -2.79 -33.03 15.12
N SER A 12 -1.66 -33.57 14.68
CA SER A 12 -0.34 -33.25 15.27
C SER A 12 0.46 -32.25 14.43
N THR A 13 -0.15 -31.63 13.42
CA THR A 13 0.55 -30.79 12.45
C THR A 13 0.21 -29.30 12.54
N ASN A 14 -0.46 -28.83 13.60
CA ASN A 14 -0.92 -27.44 13.66
C ASN A 14 -0.50 -26.64 14.92
N THR A 15 0.61 -26.98 15.59
CA THR A 15 0.99 -26.23 16.82
C THR A 15 2.48 -25.99 17.03
N VAL A 16 3.32 -25.99 15.98
CA VAL A 16 4.74 -25.65 16.19
C VAL A 16 5.26 -24.69 15.12
N LEU A 17 4.72 -23.48 15.11
CA LEU A 17 5.51 -22.28 14.81
C LEU A 17 5.77 -21.56 16.14
N SER A 18 6.43 -22.25 17.07
CA SER A 18 6.99 -21.60 18.26
C SER A 18 8.32 -20.98 17.84
N CYS A 19 8.34 -19.68 17.59
CA CYS A 19 9.58 -18.93 17.47
C CYS A 19 10.39 -19.09 18.78
N HIS A 20 11.32 -20.04 18.82
CA HIS A 20 12.22 -20.24 19.96
C HIS A 20 13.29 -19.15 19.92
N VAL A 21 12.94 -17.97 20.41
CA VAL A 21 13.84 -16.81 20.51
C VAL A 21 14.61 -16.94 21.82
N ASN A 22 15.68 -17.73 21.79
CA ASN A 22 16.65 -17.78 22.89
C ASN A 22 17.60 -16.58 22.75
N GLY A 23 17.17 -15.40 23.22
CA GLY A 23 18.05 -14.24 23.41
C GLY A 23 17.73 -12.94 22.68
N ALA A 24 16.63 -12.83 21.94
CA ALA A 24 16.17 -11.51 21.47
C ALA A 24 15.22 -10.89 22.48
N ILE A 25 15.37 -9.58 22.71
CA ILE A 25 14.47 -8.80 23.56
C ILE A 25 13.10 -8.80 22.86
N ILE A 26 12.01 -9.08 23.57
CA ILE A 26 10.65 -9.11 22.98
C ILE A 26 10.34 -7.82 22.22
N SER A 27 10.88 -6.68 22.67
CA SER A 27 10.79 -5.39 22.00
C SER A 27 11.38 -5.39 20.59
N ASP A 28 12.43 -6.17 20.33
CA ASP A 28 13.04 -6.26 19.00
C ASP A 28 12.12 -6.96 17.99
N LEU A 29 11.21 -7.84 18.41
CA LEU A 29 10.21 -8.45 17.51
C LEU A 29 9.20 -7.43 16.97
N TRP A 30 9.02 -6.31 17.67
CA TRP A 30 8.11 -5.23 17.26
C TRP A 30 8.79 -4.12 16.47
N ARG A 31 10.12 -4.17 16.35
CA ARG A 31 10.86 -3.22 15.51
C ARG A 31 10.70 -3.66 14.06
N LEU A 32 10.00 -2.87 13.26
CA LEU A 32 9.80 -3.16 11.84
C LEU A 32 11.14 -3.30 11.10
N ASP A 33 12.17 -2.54 11.51
CA ASP A 33 13.55 -2.67 11.04
C ASP A 33 14.14 -4.07 11.22
N SER A 34 13.88 -4.73 12.34
CA SER A 34 14.41 -6.08 12.62
C SER A 34 13.75 -7.15 11.75
N LEU A 35 12.53 -6.87 11.29
CA LEU A 35 11.75 -7.68 10.36
C LEU A 35 12.09 -7.37 8.89
N GLY A 36 13.04 -6.43 8.64
CA GLY A 36 13.41 -5.97 7.30
C GLY A 36 12.38 -5.04 6.65
N ILE A 37 11.39 -4.59 7.42
CA ILE A 37 10.35 -3.64 7.00
C ILE A 37 10.80 -2.24 7.42
N CYS A 38 11.73 -1.66 6.65
CA CYS A 38 12.04 -0.24 6.80
C CYS A 38 11.09 0.58 5.93
N ASP A 39 10.71 1.77 6.41
CA ASP A 39 9.95 2.71 5.58
C ASP A 39 10.81 3.07 4.35
N PRO A 40 10.32 2.93 3.11
CA PRO A 40 11.05 3.40 1.94
C PRO A 40 11.44 4.89 2.02
N SER A 41 10.75 5.67 2.87
CA SER A 41 11.07 7.05 3.21
C SER A 41 12.35 7.19 4.06
N GLU A 42 12.69 6.20 4.89
CA GLU A 42 13.92 6.19 5.70
C GLU A 42 15.16 5.81 4.90
N LYS A 43 14.95 5.08 3.79
CA LYS A 43 16.02 4.72 2.84
C LYS A 43 16.42 5.89 1.94
N LYS A 44 15.50 6.83 1.72
CA LYS A 44 15.73 8.00 0.88
C LYS A 44 16.25 9.13 1.74
N THR A 45 17.31 9.77 1.29
CA THR A 45 17.76 11.01 1.92
C THR A 45 16.69 12.10 1.72
N ARG A 46 16.68 13.10 2.60
CA ARG A 46 15.77 14.25 2.47
C ARG A 46 15.90 14.91 1.08
N GLU A 47 17.12 14.96 0.56
CA GLU A 47 17.46 15.52 -0.75
C GLU A 47 16.82 14.72 -1.90
N GLU A 48 16.89 13.39 -1.86
CA GLU A 48 16.25 12.52 -2.85
C GLU A 48 14.72 12.63 -2.83
N LEU A 49 14.13 12.81 -1.63
CA LEU A 49 12.69 13.01 -1.50
C LEU A 49 12.26 14.35 -2.13
N GLU A 50 13.02 15.41 -1.86
CA GLU A 50 12.79 16.73 -2.45
C GLU A 50 12.94 16.71 -3.97
N GLU A 51 13.95 16.02 -4.49
CA GLU A 51 14.18 15.88 -5.93
C GLU A 51 13.05 15.09 -6.59
N SER A 52 12.63 13.97 -6.00
CA SER A 52 11.49 13.19 -6.49
C SER A 52 10.19 13.99 -6.49
N ALA A 53 9.95 14.80 -5.46
CA ALA A 53 8.79 15.68 -5.39
C ALA A 53 8.82 16.76 -6.48
N LYS A 54 9.99 17.37 -6.74
CA LYS A 54 10.18 18.33 -7.83
C LYS A 54 9.94 17.69 -9.20
N GLU A 55 10.52 16.52 -9.45
CA GLU A 55 10.34 15.78 -10.70
C GLU A 55 8.86 15.43 -10.92
N HIS A 56 8.18 14.93 -9.89
CA HIS A 56 6.75 14.64 -9.94
C HIS A 56 5.94 15.90 -10.27
N PHE A 57 6.27 17.03 -9.66
CA PHE A 57 5.62 18.31 -9.95
C PHE A 57 5.78 18.71 -11.42
N PHE A 58 7.01 18.70 -11.96
CA PHE A 58 7.26 19.04 -13.36
C PHE A 58 6.59 18.09 -14.35
N ARG A 59 6.51 16.80 -14.01
CA ARG A 59 5.82 15.82 -14.85
C ARG A 59 4.31 16.04 -14.87
N THR A 60 3.75 16.53 -13.77
CA THR A 60 2.30 16.55 -13.56
C THR A 60 1.69 17.92 -13.90
N VAL A 61 2.45 19.00 -13.70
CA VAL A 61 1.97 20.37 -13.87
C VAL A 61 2.43 20.95 -15.21
N THR A 62 1.49 21.45 -16.00
CA THR A 62 1.73 22.12 -17.28
C THR A 62 0.97 23.43 -17.35
N ARG A 63 1.48 24.44 -18.06
CA ARG A 63 0.79 25.73 -18.25
C ARG A 63 0.05 25.74 -19.59
N ASN A 64 -1.22 26.15 -19.58
CA ASN A 64 -2.01 26.27 -20.81
C ASN A 64 -1.68 27.57 -21.57
N GLN A 65 -2.25 27.73 -22.77
CA GLN A 65 -2.05 28.91 -23.63
C GLN A 65 -2.56 30.22 -22.98
N GLU A 66 -3.51 30.12 -22.05
CA GLU A 66 -4.04 31.24 -21.27
C GLU A 66 -3.21 31.56 -20.02
N GLY A 67 -2.10 30.86 -19.79
CA GLY A 67 -1.24 31.06 -18.62
C GLY A 67 -1.69 30.38 -17.33
N ARG A 68 -2.78 29.60 -17.34
CA ARG A 68 -3.29 28.84 -16.19
C ARG A 68 -2.52 27.54 -16.00
N TYR A 69 -2.27 27.17 -14.75
CA TYR A 69 -1.68 25.87 -14.40
C TYR A 69 -2.72 24.75 -14.51
N GLN A 70 -2.32 23.64 -15.13
CA GLN A 70 -3.09 22.41 -15.26
C GLN A 70 -2.30 21.27 -14.63
N VAL A 71 -2.97 20.44 -13.84
CA VAL A 71 -2.37 19.28 -13.16
C VAL A 71 -2.98 18.02 -13.72
N ARG A 72 -2.14 17.09 -14.21
CA ARG A 72 -2.58 15.77 -14.64
C ARG A 72 -2.88 14.90 -13.43
N LEU A 73 -4.14 14.53 -13.24
CA LEU A 73 -4.47 13.58 -12.18
C LEU A 73 -3.95 12.17 -12.52
N PRO A 74 -3.51 11.37 -11.53
CA PRO A 74 -3.19 9.97 -11.74
C PRO A 74 -4.47 9.24 -12.12
N ARG A 75 -4.74 9.14 -13.43
CA ARG A 75 -5.91 8.44 -13.95
C ARG A 75 -5.65 6.95 -13.89
N VAL A 76 -6.60 6.22 -13.33
CA VAL A 76 -6.67 4.76 -13.48
C VAL A 76 -7.02 4.48 -14.95
N GLU A 77 -6.24 3.63 -15.62
CA GLU A 77 -6.55 3.15 -16.97
C GLU A 77 -7.91 2.44 -16.95
N GLY A 78 -8.76 2.72 -17.94
CA GLY A 78 -10.09 2.10 -18.05
C GLY A 78 -11.23 2.80 -17.30
N HIS A 79 -11.03 4.01 -16.76
CA HIS A 79 -12.17 4.80 -16.27
C HIS A 79 -13.10 5.20 -17.43
N PRO A 80 -14.43 5.10 -17.25
CA PRO A 80 -15.38 5.59 -18.26
C PRO A 80 -15.24 7.11 -18.43
N PRO A 81 -15.59 7.66 -19.61
CA PRO A 81 -15.63 9.11 -19.82
C PRO A 81 -16.48 9.79 -18.74
N LEU A 82 -16.03 10.96 -18.27
CA LEU A 82 -16.82 11.76 -17.34
C LEU A 82 -18.18 12.08 -17.99
N THR A 83 -19.27 11.75 -17.31
CA THR A 83 -20.62 12.07 -17.77
C THR A 83 -20.83 13.58 -17.77
N ASN A 84 -21.35 14.11 -18.89
CA ASN A 84 -21.67 15.53 -18.98
C ASN A 84 -22.95 15.82 -18.15
N CYS A 85 -22.78 16.37 -16.95
CA CYS A 85 -23.90 16.72 -16.06
C CYS A 85 -24.46 18.13 -16.30
N LYS A 86 -24.16 18.77 -17.43
CA LYS A 86 -24.60 20.14 -17.72
C LYS A 86 -26.13 20.27 -17.64
N ASP A 87 -26.86 19.41 -18.34
CA ASP A 87 -28.32 19.47 -18.41
C ASP A 87 -28.96 19.28 -17.02
N ILE A 88 -28.44 18.34 -16.22
CA ILE A 88 -28.89 18.09 -14.84
C ILE A 88 -28.64 19.30 -13.94
N SER A 89 -27.51 19.99 -14.13
CA SER A 89 -27.14 21.15 -13.33
C SER A 89 -28.02 22.35 -13.66
N GLU A 90 -28.35 22.53 -14.95
CA GLU A 90 -29.24 23.60 -15.42
C GLU A 90 -30.68 23.39 -14.91
N GLU A 91 -31.17 22.15 -14.89
CA GLU A 91 -32.50 21.82 -14.36
C GLU A 91 -32.62 22.06 -12.84
N ARG A 92 -31.53 21.87 -12.09
CA ARG A 92 -31.47 22.12 -10.63
C ARG A 92 -31.32 23.59 -10.25
N LEU A 93 -31.00 24.45 -11.20
CA LEU A 93 -30.81 25.88 -10.96
C LEU A 93 -32.13 26.64 -10.86
N VAL A 94 -33.24 26.02 -11.26
CA VAL A 94 -34.61 26.59 -11.30
C VAL A 94 -35.32 26.36 -9.98
#